data_AF-A0A7I9Z031-F1
#
_entry.id   AF-A0A7I9Z031-F1
#
_cell.length_a   1.000
_cell.length_b   1.000
_cell.length_c   1.000
_cell.angle_alpha   90.00
_cell.angle_beta   90.00
_cell.angle_gamma   90.00
#
_symmetry.space_group_name_H-M   'P 1'
#
loop_
_entity.id
_entity.type
_entity.pdbx_description
1 polymer ?
#
loop_
_entity_poly.entity_id
_entity_poly.type
_entity_poly.pdbx_seq_one_letter_code
_entity_poly.pdbx_strand_id
1 'polypeptide(L)'
;MRWRRWLLIVAGYLLAVAFVGLSAVAGWMYWDRVEARGEQAARAALPALAAKEIPEVFAYDYQTVERSLSAAYPLLAPAYRAEFQKSANTQIIPEAKKREVVVQANVVGVGVMSAKRNSASVMVYMNRTVTDKSRQPLYDGSRLRVDFTKIGKQWLIAYITPI
;
A
#
# COMPACT_ATOMS: atom_id res chain seq x y z
N MET A 1 49.49 -40.97 21.18
CA MET A 1 48.16 -41.06 20.51
C MET A 1 47.10 -40.08 21.04
N ARG A 2 47.07 -39.72 22.35
CA ARG A 2 46.05 -38.83 22.95
C ARG A 2 46.09 -37.35 22.48
N TRP A 3 47.27 -36.83 22.17
CA TRP A 3 47.47 -35.44 21.72
C TRP A 3 46.87 -35.15 20.33
N ARG A 4 47.06 -36.06 19.36
CA ARG A 4 46.44 -35.96 18.02
C ARG A 4 44.91 -35.96 18.09
N ARG A 5 44.31 -36.75 19.00
CA ARG A 5 42.86 -36.77 19.22
C ARG A 5 42.32 -35.42 19.72
N TRP A 6 43.02 -34.77 20.65
CA TRP A 6 42.64 -33.44 21.14
C TRP A 6 42.75 -32.36 20.05
N LEU A 7 43.81 -32.38 19.25
CA LEU A 7 43.95 -31.44 18.13
C LEU A 7 42.82 -31.58 17.10
N LEU A 8 42.41 -32.81 16.79
CA LEU A 8 41.30 -33.07 15.88
C LEU A 8 39.95 -32.58 16.45
N ILE A 9 39.73 -32.73 17.75
CA ILE A 9 38.52 -32.23 18.43
C ILE A 9 38.48 -30.69 18.39
N VAL A 10 39.59 -30.03 18.71
CA VAL A 10 39.68 -28.55 18.68
C VAL A 10 39.50 -28.04 17.26
N ALA A 11 40.16 -28.65 16.27
CA ALA A 11 39.98 -28.30 14.86
C ALA A 11 38.53 -28.48 14.40
N GLY A 12 37.88 -29.59 14.79
CA GLY A 12 36.48 -29.83 14.49
C GLY A 12 35.55 -28.78 15.12
N TYR A 13 35.80 -28.39 16.36
CA TYR A 13 35.04 -27.33 17.03
C TYR A 13 35.23 -25.97 16.34
N LEU A 14 36.46 -25.61 16.00
CA LEU A 14 36.76 -24.36 15.27
C LEU A 14 36.06 -24.32 13.90
N LEU A 15 36.08 -25.43 13.16
CA LEU A 15 35.37 -25.54 11.88
C LEU A 15 33.85 -25.42 12.05
N ALA A 16 33.28 -26.05 13.09
CA ALA A 16 31.86 -25.94 13.38
C ALA A 16 31.46 -24.49 13.72
N VAL A 17 32.24 -23.81 14.57
CA VAL A 17 32.00 -22.40 14.92
C VAL A 17 32.15 -21.50 13.69
N ALA A 18 33.18 -21.71 12.87
CA ALA A 18 33.38 -20.95 11.63
C ALA A 18 32.21 -21.16 10.66
N PHE A 19 31.72 -22.40 10.49
CA PHE A 19 30.60 -22.71 9.62
C PHE A 19 29.29 -22.05 10.09
N VAL A 20 29.00 -22.09 11.39
CA VAL A 20 27.83 -21.41 11.98
C VAL A 20 27.94 -19.90 11.81
N GLY A 21 29.12 -19.34 12.08
CA GLY A 21 29.39 -17.90 11.91
C GLY A 21 29.18 -17.44 10.47
N LEU A 22 29.75 -18.15 9.50
CA LEU A 22 29.57 -17.85 8.07
C LEU A 22 28.12 -17.99 7.62
N SER A 23 27.41 -19.01 8.12
CA SER A 23 25.99 -19.22 7.80
C SER A 23 25.12 -18.09 8.35
N ALA A 24 25.38 -17.61 9.56
CA ALA A 24 24.67 -16.47 10.14
C ALA A 24 24.91 -15.19 9.34
N VAL A 25 26.15 -14.92 8.96
CA VAL A 25 26.50 -13.75 8.11
C VAL A 25 25.83 -13.85 6.74
N ALA A 26 25.89 -15.01 6.09
CA ALA A 26 25.24 -15.22 4.80
C ALA A 26 23.72 -15.05 4.87
N GLY A 27 23.09 -15.58 5.93
CA GLY A 27 21.66 -15.41 6.19
C GLY A 27 21.27 -13.95 6.39
N TRP A 28 22.06 -13.21 7.17
CA TRP A 28 21.83 -11.77 7.40
C TRP A 28 21.97 -10.96 6.11
N MET A 29 23.05 -11.18 5.33
CA MET A 29 23.24 -10.50 4.04
C MET A 29 22.13 -10.82 3.03
N TYR A 30 21.63 -12.06 3.02
CA TYR A 30 20.51 -12.43 2.16
C TYR A 30 19.24 -11.68 2.56
N TRP A 31 18.94 -11.62 3.86
CA TRP A 31 17.75 -10.93 4.36
C TRP A 31 17.77 -9.43 4.04
N ASP A 32 18.92 -8.77 4.30
CA ASP A 32 19.12 -7.35 3.99
C ASP A 32 18.90 -7.07 2.49
N ARG A 33 19.46 -7.91 1.62
CA ARG A 33 19.26 -7.81 0.17
C ARG A 33 17.81 -7.99 -0.24
N VAL A 34 17.07 -8.90 0.40
CA VAL A 34 15.64 -9.11 0.12
C VAL A 34 14.81 -7.90 0.54
N GLU A 35 15.11 -7.30 1.69
CA GLU A 35 14.40 -6.10 2.16
C GLU A 35 14.70 -4.89 1.27
N ALA A 36 15.97 -4.63 0.97
CA ALA A 36 16.37 -3.51 0.10
C ALA A 36 15.77 -3.61 -1.31
N ARG A 37 15.75 -4.82 -1.90
CA ARG A 37 15.07 -5.04 -3.19
C ARG A 37 13.56 -4.83 -3.10
N GLY A 38 12.95 -5.25 -2.00
CA GLY A 38 11.53 -5.04 -1.73
C GLY A 38 11.18 -3.56 -1.64
N GLU A 39 11.97 -2.79 -0.91
CA GLU A 39 11.83 -1.34 -0.80
C GLU A 39 11.97 -0.65 -2.15
N GLN A 40 13.01 -0.98 -2.93
CA GLN A 40 13.22 -0.39 -4.26
C GLN A 40 12.04 -0.68 -5.20
N ALA A 41 11.54 -1.93 -5.20
CA ALA A 41 10.38 -2.31 -6.00
C ALA A 41 9.11 -1.57 -5.58
N ALA A 42 8.88 -1.40 -4.27
CA ALA A 42 7.76 -0.63 -3.74
C ALA A 42 7.84 0.84 -4.17
N ARG A 43 9.02 1.47 -4.02
CA ARG A 43 9.27 2.86 -4.43
C ARG A 43 9.02 3.09 -5.93
N ALA A 44 9.37 2.13 -6.77
CA ALA A 44 9.17 2.22 -8.21
C ALA A 44 7.70 2.03 -8.63
N ALA A 45 6.98 1.11 -8.00
CA ALA A 45 5.64 0.71 -8.44
C ALA A 45 4.51 1.58 -7.86
N LEU A 46 4.61 1.94 -6.58
CA LEU A 46 3.49 2.54 -5.85
C LEU A 46 3.05 3.93 -6.33
N PRO A 47 3.93 4.83 -6.80
CA PRO A 47 3.49 6.12 -7.31
C PRO A 47 2.51 6.00 -8.49
N ALA A 48 2.85 5.15 -9.46
CA ALA A 48 1.99 4.89 -10.63
C ALA A 48 0.71 4.15 -10.23
N LEU A 49 0.81 3.19 -9.31
CA LEU A 49 -0.34 2.47 -8.80
C LEU A 49 -1.33 3.40 -8.09
N ALA A 50 -0.85 4.24 -7.17
CA ALA A 50 -1.69 5.19 -6.45
C ALA A 50 -2.31 6.24 -7.39
N ALA A 51 -1.57 6.72 -8.39
CA ALA A 51 -2.11 7.65 -9.39
C ALA A 51 -3.30 7.04 -10.16
N LYS A 52 -3.31 5.71 -10.34
CA LYS A 52 -4.39 4.99 -11.00
C LYS A 52 -5.55 4.66 -10.05
N GLU A 53 -5.25 4.09 -8.88
CA GLU A 53 -6.27 3.50 -8.00
C GLU A 53 -7.02 4.57 -7.18
N ILE A 54 -6.39 5.68 -6.82
CA ILE A 54 -7.03 6.71 -5.99
C ILE A 54 -8.24 7.36 -6.68
N PRO A 55 -8.17 7.75 -7.96
CA PRO A 55 -9.36 8.18 -8.69
C PRO A 55 -10.48 7.15 -8.68
N GLU A 56 -10.18 5.85 -8.80
CA GLU A 56 -11.21 4.79 -8.78
C GLU A 56 -11.92 4.69 -7.42
N VAL A 57 -11.25 5.03 -6.32
CA VAL A 57 -11.85 5.04 -4.97
C VAL A 57 -12.73 6.28 -4.73
N PHE A 58 -12.33 7.45 -5.25
CA PHE A 58 -12.98 8.72 -4.94
C PHE A 58 -13.97 9.21 -6.01
N ALA A 59 -13.81 8.82 -7.27
CA ALA A 59 -14.66 9.27 -8.36
C ALA A 59 -15.93 8.42 -8.47
N TYR A 60 -17.08 9.07 -8.55
CA TYR A 60 -18.36 8.40 -8.78
C TYR A 60 -19.38 9.37 -9.36
N ASP A 61 -20.36 8.81 -10.05
CA ASP A 61 -21.57 9.51 -10.48
C ASP A 61 -22.76 8.92 -9.72
N TYR A 62 -23.71 9.75 -9.29
CA TYR A 62 -24.92 9.30 -8.59
C TYR A 62 -25.70 8.20 -9.33
N GLN A 63 -25.64 8.17 -10.66
CA GLN A 63 -26.28 7.17 -11.50
C GLN A 63 -25.59 5.80 -11.44
N THR A 64 -24.27 5.79 -11.23
CA THR A 64 -23.45 4.57 -11.26
C THR A 64 -22.71 4.29 -9.96
N VAL A 65 -23.04 5.02 -8.89
CA VAL A 65 -22.27 5.03 -7.63
C VAL A 65 -22.07 3.63 -7.06
N GLU A 66 -23.07 2.75 -7.12
CA GLU A 66 -22.93 1.36 -6.65
C GLU A 66 -21.92 0.56 -7.46
N ARG A 67 -21.87 0.78 -8.77
CA ARG A 67 -20.90 0.13 -9.66
C ARG A 67 -19.50 0.71 -9.44
N SER A 68 -19.38 2.03 -9.37
CA SER A 68 -18.10 2.71 -9.13
C SER A 68 -17.47 2.27 -7.81
N LEU A 69 -18.24 2.29 -6.71
CA LEU A 69 -17.73 1.89 -5.40
C LEU A 69 -17.44 0.38 -5.33
N SER A 70 -18.24 -0.47 -5.98
CA SER A 70 -17.96 -1.91 -6.00
C SER A 70 -16.70 -2.28 -6.79
N ALA A 71 -16.37 -1.53 -7.85
CA ALA A 71 -15.11 -1.68 -8.58
C ALA A 71 -13.89 -1.29 -7.73
N ALA A 72 -14.04 -0.38 -6.76
CA ALA A 72 -12.96 0.03 -5.87
C ALA A 72 -12.64 -0.99 -4.76
N TYR A 73 -13.61 -1.81 -4.34
CA TYR A 73 -13.43 -2.74 -3.21
C TYR A 73 -12.22 -3.69 -3.34
N PRO A 74 -11.94 -4.31 -4.50
CA PRO A 74 -10.78 -5.18 -4.67
C PRO A 74 -9.43 -4.48 -4.47
N LEU A 75 -9.37 -3.15 -4.61
CA LEU A 75 -8.16 -2.34 -4.40
C LEU A 75 -7.87 -2.12 -2.91
N LEU A 76 -8.88 -2.27 -2.06
CA LEU A 76 -8.78 -2.05 -0.62
C LEU A 76 -8.37 -3.32 0.12
N ALA A 77 -7.54 -3.15 1.15
CA ALA A 77 -7.19 -4.22 2.07
C ALA A 77 -8.45 -4.68 2.84
N PRO A 78 -8.56 -5.97 3.24
CA PRO A 78 -9.81 -6.53 3.77
C PRO A 78 -10.46 -5.75 4.92
N ALA A 79 -9.66 -5.28 5.88
CA ALA A 79 -10.18 -4.52 7.02
C ALA A 79 -10.77 -3.16 6.59
N TYR A 80 -10.02 -2.40 5.79
CA TYR A 80 -10.47 -1.09 5.30
C TYR A 80 -11.62 -1.22 4.29
N ARG A 81 -11.62 -2.28 3.48
CA ARG A 81 -12.73 -2.62 2.59
C ARG A 81 -14.05 -2.75 3.35
N ALA A 82 -14.05 -3.44 4.48
CA ALA A 82 -15.26 -3.64 5.27
C ALA A 82 -15.81 -2.31 5.84
N GLU A 83 -14.91 -1.46 6.35
CA GLU A 83 -15.26 -0.11 6.81
C GLU A 83 -15.80 0.76 5.68
N PHE A 84 -15.10 0.78 4.55
CA PHE A 84 -15.50 1.53 3.36
C PHE A 84 -16.85 1.07 2.81
N GLN A 85 -17.09 -0.24 2.73
CA GLN A 85 -18.39 -0.80 2.33
C GLN A 85 -19.53 -0.37 3.25
N LYS A 86 -19.29 -0.36 4.57
CA LYS A 86 -20.28 0.11 5.53
C LYS A 86 -20.63 1.58 5.30
N SER A 87 -19.62 2.44 5.17
CA SER A 87 -19.82 3.87 4.89
C SER A 87 -20.46 4.11 3.53
N ALA A 88 -20.06 3.35 2.51
CA ALA A 88 -20.63 3.40 1.17
C ALA A 88 -22.15 3.16 1.18
N ASN A 89 -22.57 2.07 1.83
CA ASN A 89 -23.98 1.65 1.85
C ASN A 89 -24.85 2.53 2.77
N THR A 90 -24.29 3.05 3.86
CA THR A 90 -25.07 3.79 4.86
C THR A 90 -25.13 5.29 4.61
N GLN A 91 -24.10 5.88 3.98
CA GLN A 91 -23.98 7.32 3.85
C GLN A 91 -23.71 7.76 2.40
N ILE A 92 -22.68 7.20 1.75
CA ILE A 92 -22.19 7.73 0.45
C ILE A 92 -23.23 7.51 -0.65
N ILE A 93 -23.72 6.29 -0.84
CA ILE A 93 -24.69 5.95 -1.91
C ILE A 93 -26.01 6.72 -1.73
N PRO A 94 -26.65 6.71 -0.53
CA PRO A 94 -27.88 7.47 -0.32
C PRO A 94 -27.73 8.98 -0.57
N GLU A 95 -26.66 9.58 -0.05
CA GLU A 95 -26.43 11.03 -0.21
C GLU A 95 -26.09 11.39 -1.66
N ALA A 96 -25.29 10.57 -2.35
CA ALA A 96 -24.98 10.76 -3.76
C ALA A 96 -26.25 10.77 -4.61
N LYS A 97 -27.16 9.82 -4.39
CA LYS A 97 -28.45 9.75 -5.12
C LYS A 97 -29.39 10.89 -4.76
N LYS A 98 -29.51 11.23 -3.48
CA LYS A 98 -30.40 12.30 -3.01
C LYS A 98 -30.01 13.66 -3.56
N ARG A 99 -28.72 13.96 -3.59
CA ARG A 99 -28.16 15.26 -4.03
C ARG A 99 -27.66 15.26 -5.48
N GLU A 100 -27.82 14.15 -6.21
CA GLU A 100 -27.29 13.95 -7.57
C GLU A 100 -25.82 14.34 -7.68
N VAL A 101 -25.00 13.83 -6.75
CA VAL A 101 -23.59 14.17 -6.64
C VAL A 101 -22.78 13.45 -7.70
N VAL A 102 -21.97 14.22 -8.42
CA VAL A 102 -20.91 13.72 -9.30
C VAL A 102 -19.57 14.17 -8.73
N VAL A 103 -18.69 13.22 -8.48
CA VAL A 103 -17.32 13.45 -8.00
C VAL A 103 -16.35 13.04 -9.08
N GLN A 104 -15.52 13.99 -9.52
CA GLN A 104 -14.39 13.75 -10.39
C GLN A 104 -13.11 13.92 -9.57
N ALA A 105 -12.20 12.96 -9.70
CA ALA A 105 -10.93 12.94 -8.97
C ALA A 105 -9.77 12.84 -9.95
N ASN A 106 -8.82 13.78 -9.87
CA ASN A 106 -7.65 13.83 -10.72
C ASN A 106 -6.39 13.91 -9.87
N VAL A 107 -5.54 12.89 -9.94
CA VAL A 107 -4.23 12.91 -9.27
C VAL A 107 -3.27 13.79 -10.04
N VAL A 108 -2.73 14.82 -9.38
CA VAL A 108 -1.76 15.76 -9.97
C VAL A 108 -0.32 15.42 -9.63
N GLY A 109 -0.09 14.62 -8.60
CA GLY A 109 1.25 14.17 -8.24
C GLY A 109 1.24 13.13 -7.13
N VAL A 110 2.26 12.26 -7.13
CA VAL A 110 2.46 11.25 -6.08
C VAL A 110 3.93 11.24 -5.65
N GLY A 111 4.17 11.23 -4.35
CA GLY A 111 5.51 11.11 -3.77
C GLY A 111 5.57 9.97 -2.77
N VAL A 112 6.65 9.19 -2.77
CA VAL A 112 6.83 8.13 -1.76
C VAL A 112 7.23 8.74 -0.43
N MET A 113 6.48 8.44 0.64
CA MET A 113 6.80 8.87 2.00
C MET A 113 7.64 7.82 2.72
N SER A 114 7.23 6.55 2.64
CA SER A 114 7.95 5.42 3.21
C SER A 114 7.74 4.18 2.34
N ALA A 115 8.72 3.29 2.31
CA ALA A 115 8.63 2.04 1.58
C ALA A 115 9.40 0.96 2.32
N LYS A 116 8.75 -0.20 2.48
CA LYS A 116 9.30 -1.46 2.97
C LYS A 116 8.88 -2.56 2.02
N ARG A 117 9.40 -3.78 2.22
CA ARG A 117 9.07 -4.91 1.34
C ARG A 117 7.57 -5.21 1.24
N ASN A 118 6.82 -5.07 2.34
CA ASN A 118 5.41 -5.44 2.42
C ASN A 118 4.47 -4.31 2.85
N SER A 119 4.98 -3.13 3.18
CA SER A 119 4.18 -1.97 3.57
C SER A 119 4.84 -0.70 3.08
N ALA A 120 4.04 0.30 2.76
CA ALA A 120 4.54 1.57 2.24
C ALA A 120 3.50 2.65 2.39
N SER A 121 3.92 3.90 2.34
CA SER A 121 3.04 5.06 2.34
C SER A 121 3.45 6.01 1.24
N VAL A 122 2.47 6.52 0.50
CA VAL A 122 2.68 7.57 -0.50
C VAL A 122 1.81 8.78 -0.17
N MET A 123 2.32 9.95 -0.54
CA MET A 123 1.59 11.21 -0.55
C MET A 123 0.98 11.38 -1.93
N VAL A 124 -0.34 11.61 -2.00
CA VAL A 124 -1.07 11.87 -3.23
C VAL A 124 -1.64 13.28 -3.18
N TYR A 125 -1.33 14.05 -4.20
CA TYR A 125 -1.95 15.34 -4.47
C TYR A 125 -3.06 15.12 -5.49
N MET A 126 -4.27 15.55 -5.14
CA MET A 126 -5.44 15.30 -5.97
C MET A 126 -6.32 16.54 -6.03
N ASN A 127 -6.79 16.87 -7.22
CA ASN A 127 -7.86 17.84 -7.43
C ASN A 127 -9.17 17.09 -7.57
N ARG A 128 -10.17 17.53 -6.81
CA ARG A 128 -11.52 16.98 -6.84
C ARG A 128 -12.49 18.05 -7.30
N THR A 129 -13.39 17.67 -8.20
CA THR A 129 -14.55 18.49 -8.58
C THR A 129 -15.80 17.78 -8.11
N VAL A 130 -16.56 18.42 -7.22
CA VAL A 130 -17.84 17.91 -6.71
C VAL A 130 -18.95 18.77 -7.29
N THR A 131 -19.86 18.16 -8.04
CA THR A 131 -21.04 18.83 -8.59
C THR A 131 -22.28 18.18 -8.00
N ASP A 132 -23.25 18.96 -7.54
CA ASP A 132 -24.54 18.46 -7.05
C ASP A 132 -25.71 19.05 -7.84
N LYS A 133 -26.95 18.83 -7.38
CA LYS A 133 -28.20 19.38 -7.98
C LYS A 133 -28.17 20.88 -8.29
N SER A 134 -27.40 21.68 -7.54
CA SER A 134 -27.29 23.13 -7.80
C SER A 134 -26.50 23.44 -9.07
N ARG A 135 -25.85 22.43 -9.67
CA ARG A 135 -24.95 22.50 -10.83
C ARG A 135 -23.78 23.47 -10.65
N GLN A 136 -23.45 23.80 -9.40
CA GLN A 136 -22.27 24.58 -9.07
C GLN A 136 -21.11 23.64 -8.75
N PRO A 137 -20.03 23.64 -9.54
CA PRO A 137 -18.86 22.82 -9.26
C PRO A 137 -18.07 23.39 -8.07
N LEU A 138 -17.90 22.58 -7.04
CA LEU A 138 -16.96 22.86 -5.95
C LEU A 138 -15.62 22.21 -6.28
N TYR A 139 -14.59 23.04 -6.40
CA TYR A 139 -13.21 22.60 -6.60
C TYR A 139 -12.48 22.53 -5.28
N ASP A 140 -11.90 21.37 -5.00
CA ASP A 140 -11.20 21.09 -3.76
C ASP A 140 -9.88 20.37 -4.05
N GLY A 141 -8.78 20.93 -3.56
CA GLY A 141 -7.46 20.32 -3.64
C GLY A 141 -7.17 19.57 -2.35
N SER A 142 -6.86 18.28 -2.45
CA SER A 142 -6.61 17.43 -1.29
C SER A 142 -5.19 16.85 -1.32
N ARG A 143 -4.59 16.75 -0.13
CA ARG A 143 -3.35 16.02 0.12
C ARG A 143 -3.70 14.79 0.94
N LEU A 144 -3.38 13.62 0.41
CA LEU A 144 -3.74 12.35 1.01
C LEU A 144 -2.47 11.57 1.32
N ARG A 145 -2.37 11.05 2.54
CA ARG A 145 -1.51 9.91 2.80
C ARG A 145 -2.29 8.65 2.42
N VAL A 146 -1.68 7.83 1.58
CA VAL A 146 -2.22 6.54 1.17
C VAL A 146 -1.26 5.48 1.67
N ASP A 147 -1.73 4.69 2.62
CA ASP A 147 -0.98 3.56 3.17
C ASP A 147 -1.32 2.31 2.35
N PHE A 148 -0.29 1.57 1.96
CA PHE A 148 -0.37 0.34 1.20
C PHE A 148 0.16 -0.84 2.00
N THR A 149 -0.49 -1.98 1.84
CA THR A 149 -0.02 -3.28 2.33
C THR A 149 0.05 -4.29 1.19
N LYS A 150 1.08 -5.13 1.18
CA LYS A 150 1.26 -6.16 0.18
C LYS A 150 0.69 -7.48 0.68
N ILE A 151 -0.36 -7.97 0.04
CA ILE A 151 -0.95 -9.28 0.32
C ILE A 151 -0.65 -10.20 -0.86
N GLY A 152 0.20 -11.21 -0.64
CA GLY A 152 0.72 -12.05 -1.71
C GLY A 152 1.56 -11.24 -2.70
N LYS A 153 1.08 -11.11 -3.94
CA LYS A 153 1.75 -10.33 -5.00
C LYS A 153 1.13 -8.95 -5.23
N GLN A 154 -0.03 -8.67 -4.65
CA GLN A 154 -0.81 -7.46 -4.90
C GLN A 154 -0.60 -6.43 -3.78
N TRP A 155 -0.44 -5.18 -4.18
CA TRP A 155 -0.52 -4.04 -3.28
C TRP A 155 -1.99 -3.64 -3.13
N LEU A 156 -2.41 -3.40 -1.90
CA LEU A 156 -3.76 -2.99 -1.56
C LEU A 156 -3.71 -1.75 -0.69
N ILE A 157 -4.66 -0.85 -0.87
CA ILE A 157 -4.82 0.35 -0.06
C ILE A 157 -5.27 -0.10 1.34
N ALA A 158 -4.36 0.05 2.30
CA ALA A 158 -4.59 -0.25 3.70
C ALA A 158 -5.41 0.85 4.38
N TYR A 159 -5.14 2.12 4.06
CA TYR A 159 -5.89 3.25 4.60
C TYR A 159 -5.61 4.53 3.79
N ILE A 160 -6.53 5.49 3.88
CA ILE A 160 -6.38 6.83 3.27
C ILE A 160 -6.65 7.88 4.34
N THR A 161 -5.73 8.82 4.52
CA THR A 161 -5.83 9.88 5.54
C THR A 161 -5.59 11.25 4.91
N PRO A 162 -6.52 12.22 5.04
CA PRO A 162 -6.25 13.61 4.70
C PRO A 162 -5.19 14.21 5.62
N ILE A 163 -4.24 14.98 5.07
CA ILE A 163 -3.14 15.60 5.84
C ILE A 163 -2.81 17.02 5.39
#